data_AF-A0A850GL10-F1
#
_entry.id   AF-A0A850GL10-F1
#
_cell.length_a   1.000
_cell.length_b   1.000
_cell.length_c   1.000
_cell.angle_alpha   90.00
_cell.angle_beta   90.00
_cell.angle_gamma   90.00
#
_symmetry.space_group_name_H-M   'P 1'
#
loop_
_entity.id
_entity.type
_entity.pdbx_description
1 polymer ?
#
loop_
_entity_poly.entity_id
_entity_poly.type
_entity_poly.pdbx_seq_one_letter_code
_entity_poly.pdbx_strand_id
1 'polypeptide(L)'
;MELGLACPVCGQLNTIRSTSCSRCGTVLAPAAQMQASAASSAPPGPPAPPAPPGAAPPSPLQNQPPPMQPQASYARTAVAPPPPPPSAPRYDAATGQALGGDPNKPAAKTMFFGALQQQAVTPRLVVIKGEGGDGVTYHLSGTSHLVGRSEGDISFAEDVFLSPEHAKFTVQDGRLFVQDLSNNNGVFVRIKRPVLLDNGDSFLLGEQLLHIDSRPLPDYAPDAQGTYFYGSPRPNGAFRIVQQLAGGGEGLIRSANGNTLSMGREGNDLDFPDDRFISGHHAKLDLSDDAKVLLTDTGSRNGTFIRIKGAQELFHGDYLFVGQQLFRVEIS
;
A
#
# COMPACT_ATOMS: atom_id res chain seq x y z
N MET A 1 -45.68 8.05 -28.28
CA MET A 1 -44.24 7.78 -28.13
C MET A 1 -44.00 6.39 -28.69
N GLU A 2 -43.47 6.29 -29.92
CA GLU A 2 -43.10 5.00 -30.49
C GLU A 2 -41.84 4.49 -29.79
N LEU A 3 -41.95 3.36 -29.11
CA LEU A 3 -40.83 2.68 -28.47
C LEU A 3 -40.04 1.91 -29.55
N GLY A 4 -38.73 2.12 -29.61
CA GLY A 4 -37.85 1.50 -30.61
C GLY A 4 -36.42 1.32 -30.12
N LEU A 5 -35.66 0.45 -30.81
CA LEU A 5 -34.26 0.19 -30.57
C LEU A 5 -33.39 1.21 -31.30
N ALA A 6 -32.63 2.01 -30.56
CA ALA A 6 -31.66 2.94 -31.15
C ALA A 6 -30.44 2.18 -31.66
N CYS A 7 -30.01 2.46 -32.89
CA CYS A 7 -28.79 1.89 -33.45
C CYS A 7 -27.56 2.48 -32.74
N PRO A 8 -26.62 1.64 -32.24
CA PRO A 8 -25.43 2.12 -31.55
C PRO A 8 -24.44 2.85 -32.47
N VAL A 9 -24.54 2.65 -33.79
CA VAL A 9 -23.60 3.23 -34.77
C VAL A 9 -24.13 4.53 -35.35
N CYS A 10 -25.39 4.59 -35.75
CA CYS A 10 -25.94 5.76 -36.44
C CYS A 10 -27.08 6.47 -35.70
N GLY A 11 -27.47 6.00 -34.51
CA GLY A 11 -28.53 6.58 -33.69
C GLY A 11 -29.95 6.42 -34.24
N GLN A 12 -30.13 5.75 -35.39
CA GLN A 12 -31.44 5.56 -35.99
C GLN A 12 -32.34 4.72 -35.08
N LEU A 13 -33.58 5.15 -34.87
CA LEU A 13 -34.58 4.37 -34.16
C LEU A 13 -35.15 3.29 -35.09
N ASN A 14 -35.06 2.03 -34.66
CA ASN A 14 -35.57 0.86 -35.37
C ASN A 14 -36.69 0.19 -34.55
N THR A 15 -37.50 -0.66 -35.17
CA THR A 15 -38.55 -1.36 -34.42
C THR A 15 -37.93 -2.38 -33.47
N ILE A 16 -38.64 -2.71 -32.39
CA ILE A 16 -38.13 -3.58 -31.30
C ILE A 16 -37.73 -4.99 -31.80
N ARG A 17 -38.15 -5.41 -33.01
CA ARG A 17 -37.82 -6.72 -33.60
C ARG A 17 -36.86 -6.65 -34.80
N SER A 18 -36.31 -5.47 -35.12
CA SER A 18 -35.33 -5.34 -36.20
C SER A 18 -34.01 -6.02 -35.82
N THR A 19 -33.60 -7.02 -36.60
CA THR A 19 -32.30 -7.71 -36.44
C THR A 19 -31.13 -6.87 -36.95
N SER A 20 -31.39 -5.93 -37.87
CA SER A 20 -30.40 -4.99 -38.43
C SER A 20 -30.99 -3.60 -38.57
N CYS A 21 -30.11 -2.59 -38.57
CA CYS A 21 -30.48 -1.19 -38.72
C CYS A 21 -30.91 -0.89 -40.16
N SER A 22 -32.09 -0.29 -40.31
CA SER A 22 -32.65 0.09 -41.61
C SER A 22 -31.82 1.13 -42.38
N ARG A 23 -30.92 1.85 -41.69
CA ARG A 23 -30.11 2.93 -42.28
C ARG A 23 -28.68 2.50 -42.61
N CYS A 24 -28.03 1.75 -41.73
CA CYS A 24 -26.60 1.41 -41.87
C CYS A 24 -26.32 -0.10 -41.93
N GLY A 25 -27.34 -0.96 -41.81
CA GLY A 25 -27.19 -2.42 -41.85
C GLY A 25 -26.56 -3.04 -40.60
N THR A 26 -26.16 -2.24 -39.60
CA THR A 26 -25.56 -2.75 -38.37
C THR A 26 -26.53 -3.66 -37.61
N VAL A 27 -26.07 -4.84 -37.19
CA VAL A 27 -26.86 -5.82 -36.43
C VAL A 27 -27.20 -5.27 -35.05
N LEU A 28 -28.48 -5.27 -34.69
CA LEU A 28 -28.99 -4.65 -33.45
C LEU A 28 -29.22 -5.65 -32.31
N ALA A 29 -29.24 -6.96 -32.62
CA ALA A 29 -29.35 -8.02 -31.62
C ALA A 29 -28.49 -9.23 -32.03
N PRO A 30 -27.70 -9.83 -31.11
CA PRO A 30 -27.09 -11.12 -31.34
C PRO A 30 -28.19 -12.18 -31.42
N ALA A 31 -28.21 -12.96 -32.50
CA ALA A 31 -29.09 -14.12 -32.61
C ALA A 31 -28.74 -15.13 -31.51
N ALA A 32 -29.49 -15.12 -30.41
CA ALA A 32 -29.53 -16.24 -29.49
C ALA A 32 -30.12 -17.44 -30.24
N GLN A 33 -29.25 -18.30 -30.78
CA GLN A 33 -29.64 -19.63 -31.24
C GLN A 33 -30.09 -20.44 -30.02
N MET A 34 -31.38 -20.39 -29.71
CA MET A 34 -32.03 -21.42 -28.93
C MET A 34 -32.08 -22.68 -29.80
N GLN A 35 -31.10 -23.57 -29.63
CA GLN A 35 -31.24 -24.95 -30.09
C GLN A 35 -32.11 -25.70 -29.08
N ALA A 36 -33.38 -25.87 -29.42
CA ALA A 36 -34.22 -26.90 -28.84
C ALA A 36 -33.69 -28.26 -29.30
N SER A 37 -33.25 -29.10 -28.37
CA SER A 37 -33.01 -30.53 -28.62
C SER A 37 -34.08 -31.34 -27.90
N ALA A 38 -34.85 -32.05 -28.71
CA ALA A 38 -36.00 -32.84 -28.32
C ALA A 38 -35.63 -34.03 -27.42
N ALA A 39 -36.57 -34.36 -26.55
CA ALA A 39 -36.57 -35.55 -25.71
C ALA A 39 -36.44 -36.85 -26.54
N SER A 40 -35.57 -37.75 -26.09
CA SER A 40 -35.67 -39.17 -26.40
C SER A 40 -35.36 -39.98 -25.13
N SER A 41 -36.29 -40.89 -24.83
CA SER A 41 -36.37 -41.75 -23.66
C SER A 41 -35.48 -42.98 -23.78
N ALA A 42 -34.79 -43.34 -22.70
CA ALA A 42 -34.14 -44.64 -22.49
C ALA A 42 -34.07 -44.96 -20.97
N PRO A 43 -34.03 -46.25 -20.58
CA PRO A 43 -34.64 -46.79 -19.36
C PRO A 43 -33.77 -46.62 -18.08
N PRO A 44 -34.35 -46.82 -16.87
CA PRO A 44 -33.63 -46.61 -15.61
C PRO A 44 -32.61 -47.71 -15.34
N GLY A 45 -31.39 -47.31 -14.98
CA GLY A 45 -30.37 -48.18 -14.41
C GLY A 45 -30.64 -48.52 -12.93
N PRO A 46 -30.01 -49.59 -12.39
CA PRO A 46 -30.31 -50.11 -11.07
C PRO A 46 -29.85 -49.16 -9.93
N PRO A 47 -30.49 -49.22 -8.75
CA PRO A 47 -30.22 -48.30 -7.65
C PRO A 47 -28.88 -48.59 -6.95
N ALA A 48 -28.19 -47.52 -6.56
CA ALA A 48 -26.99 -47.56 -5.72
C ALA A 48 -27.34 -47.98 -4.27
N PRO A 49 -26.44 -48.69 -3.57
CA PRO A 49 -26.68 -49.16 -2.20
C PRO A 49 -26.62 -48.01 -1.16
N PRO A 50 -27.31 -48.14 -0.01
CA PRO A 50 -27.39 -47.10 1.00
C PRO A 50 -26.14 -47.01 1.87
N ALA A 51 -25.83 -45.80 2.33
CA ALA A 51 -24.77 -45.49 3.28
C ALA A 51 -25.09 -46.04 4.70
N PRO A 52 -24.08 -46.55 5.45
CA PRO A 52 -24.30 -47.01 6.81
C PRO A 52 -24.37 -45.86 7.84
N PRO A 53 -25.12 -46.02 8.95
CA PRO A 53 -25.31 -44.98 9.95
C PRO A 53 -24.23 -44.98 11.04
N GLY A 54 -23.91 -43.76 11.51
CA GLY A 54 -23.60 -43.37 12.89
C GLY A 54 -22.68 -44.24 13.75
N ALA A 55 -21.46 -43.78 13.97
CA ALA A 55 -20.64 -44.14 15.13
C ALA A 55 -20.29 -42.88 15.94
N ALA A 56 -20.49 -42.97 17.26
CA ALA A 56 -20.25 -41.96 18.28
C ALA A 56 -18.74 -41.61 18.44
N PRO A 57 -18.40 -40.47 19.06
CA PRO A 57 -17.02 -39.98 19.12
C PRO A 57 -16.23 -40.64 20.26
N PRO A 58 -14.91 -40.89 20.11
CA PRO A 58 -14.05 -41.19 21.24
C PRO A 58 -13.46 -39.91 21.87
N SER A 59 -13.40 -39.91 23.20
CA SER A 59 -12.72 -38.92 24.06
C SER A 59 -11.17 -39.03 23.96
N PRO A 60 -10.42 -38.04 24.49
CA PRO A 60 -9.09 -37.69 23.99
C PRO A 60 -7.96 -38.54 24.59
N LEU A 61 -7.01 -38.93 23.73
CA LEU A 61 -5.75 -39.56 24.12
C LEU A 61 -4.66 -38.53 24.44
N GLN A 62 -3.94 -38.86 25.50
CA GLN A 62 -2.87 -38.11 26.15
C GLN A 62 -1.59 -37.99 25.30
N ASN A 63 -0.88 -36.88 25.53
CA ASN A 63 0.53 -36.59 25.27
C ASN A 63 1.46 -37.77 24.97
N GLN A 64 2.07 -37.79 23.78
CA GLN A 64 3.49 -38.14 23.58
C GLN A 64 4.10 -37.34 22.40
N PRO A 65 5.31 -36.77 22.53
CA PRO A 65 6.03 -36.15 21.42
C PRO A 65 6.68 -37.22 20.52
N PRO A 66 6.84 -36.95 19.21
CA PRO A 66 7.38 -37.92 18.26
C PRO A 66 8.89 -38.14 18.44
N PRO A 67 9.40 -39.36 18.14
CA PRO A 67 10.82 -39.66 18.20
C PRO A 67 11.61 -39.01 17.06
N MET A 68 12.81 -38.51 17.40
CA MET A 68 13.81 -37.99 16.48
C MET A 68 14.16 -39.01 15.38
N GLN A 69 14.07 -38.61 14.12
CA GLN A 69 14.68 -39.32 13.01
C GLN A 69 16.15 -38.89 12.85
N PRO A 70 17.08 -39.81 12.56
CA PRO A 70 18.47 -39.49 12.29
C PRO A 70 18.61 -38.78 10.93
N GLN A 71 19.33 -37.66 10.95
CA GLN A 71 19.55 -36.77 9.81
C GLN A 71 20.32 -37.48 8.69
N ALA A 72 19.79 -37.39 7.47
CA ALA A 72 20.48 -37.76 6.24
C ALA A 72 21.70 -36.83 6.02
N SER A 73 22.79 -37.47 5.63
CA SER A 73 24.10 -36.91 5.33
C SER A 73 24.07 -35.82 4.25
N TYR A 74 24.41 -34.59 4.62
CA TYR A 74 24.80 -33.55 3.68
C TYR A 74 26.26 -33.78 3.25
N ALA A 75 26.46 -33.95 1.94
CA ALA A 75 27.77 -33.95 1.31
C ALA A 75 28.48 -32.61 1.58
N ARG A 76 29.66 -32.68 2.21
CA ARG A 76 30.53 -31.53 2.44
C ARG A 76 31.25 -31.17 1.12
N THR A 77 30.86 -30.06 0.51
CA THR A 77 31.73 -29.33 -0.41
C THR A 77 32.87 -28.71 0.39
N ALA A 78 34.11 -29.04 0.01
CA ALA A 78 35.32 -28.52 0.63
C ALA A 78 35.48 -27.02 0.30
N VAL A 79 35.44 -26.18 1.32
CA VAL A 79 35.87 -24.77 1.26
C VAL A 79 37.32 -24.73 1.71
N ALA A 80 38.20 -24.17 0.87
CA ALA A 80 39.61 -23.96 1.20
C ALA A 80 39.78 -22.97 2.37
N PRO A 81 40.80 -23.12 3.23
CA PRO A 81 41.03 -22.20 4.34
C PRO A 81 41.55 -20.83 3.83
N PRO A 82 41.28 -19.73 4.55
CA PRO A 82 41.82 -18.41 4.20
C PRO A 82 43.35 -18.35 4.44
N PRO A 83 44.09 -17.51 3.70
CA PRO A 83 45.53 -17.33 3.90
C PRO A 83 45.84 -16.68 5.27
N PRO A 84 47.01 -16.97 5.87
CA PRO A 84 47.40 -16.40 7.16
C PRO A 84 47.66 -14.88 7.05
N PRO A 85 47.46 -14.11 8.13
CA PRO A 85 47.76 -12.69 8.15
C PRO A 85 49.29 -12.44 8.02
N PRO A 86 49.71 -11.29 7.47
CA PRO A 86 51.13 -10.96 7.35
C PRO A 86 51.78 -10.88 8.73
N SER A 87 52.95 -11.50 8.85
CA SER A 87 53.75 -11.54 10.07
C SER A 87 54.05 -10.13 10.57
N ALA A 88 53.70 -9.86 11.83
CA ALA A 88 54.13 -8.65 12.53
C ALA A 88 55.66 -8.52 12.53
N PRO A 89 56.22 -7.29 12.48
CA PRO A 89 57.67 -7.10 12.56
C PRO A 89 58.20 -7.64 13.88
N ARG A 90 59.32 -8.35 13.85
CA ARG A 90 60.00 -8.83 15.06
C ARG A 90 60.85 -7.67 15.60
N TYR A 91 60.61 -7.29 16.85
CA TYR A 91 61.37 -6.25 17.56
C TYR A 91 62.30 -6.89 18.58
N ASP A 92 63.49 -6.32 18.76
CA ASP A 92 64.42 -6.72 19.82
C ASP A 92 63.87 -6.27 21.19
N ALA A 93 63.72 -7.21 22.13
CA ALA A 93 63.11 -6.96 23.44
C ALA A 93 63.97 -6.09 24.37
N ALA A 94 65.26 -5.88 24.10
CA ALA A 94 66.13 -5.05 24.93
C ALA A 94 66.22 -3.59 24.44
N THR A 95 66.01 -3.35 23.14
CA THR A 95 66.25 -2.03 22.50
C THR A 95 65.06 -1.47 21.73
N GLY A 96 64.01 -2.27 21.50
CA GLY A 96 62.78 -1.84 20.83
C GLY A 96 62.91 -1.59 19.32
N GLN A 97 64.07 -1.90 18.72
CA GLN A 97 64.29 -1.70 17.28
C GLN A 97 63.81 -2.90 16.45
N ALA A 98 63.29 -2.62 15.25
CA ALA A 98 62.80 -3.64 14.33
C ALA A 98 63.97 -4.38 13.66
N LEU A 99 64.00 -5.71 13.81
CA LEU A 99 65.00 -6.56 13.17
C LEU A 99 64.55 -6.90 11.74
N GLY A 100 65.03 -6.12 10.77
CA GLY A 100 64.93 -6.45 9.35
C GLY A 100 64.61 -5.25 8.47
N GLY A 101 65.64 -4.65 7.89
CA GLY A 101 65.50 -3.65 6.83
C GLY A 101 66.82 -3.47 6.09
N ASP A 102 66.88 -3.92 4.84
CA ASP A 102 67.98 -3.66 3.90
C ASP A 102 68.19 -2.13 3.73
N PRO A 103 69.42 -1.61 3.84
CA PRO A 103 69.69 -0.17 3.82
C PRO A 103 69.64 0.49 2.43
N ASN A 104 69.14 -0.17 1.39
CA ASN A 104 69.23 0.35 0.01
C ASN A 104 67.90 0.39 -0.79
N LYS A 105 66.78 0.73 -0.14
CA LYS A 105 65.52 1.04 -0.83
C LYS A 105 65.06 2.47 -0.47
N PRO A 106 64.90 3.38 -1.44
CA PRO A 106 64.43 4.73 -1.14
C PRO A 106 62.99 4.68 -0.62
N ALA A 107 62.74 5.41 0.47
CA ALA A 107 61.46 5.49 1.14
C ALA A 107 60.37 6.01 0.20
N ALA A 108 59.42 5.16 -0.15
CA ALA A 108 58.18 5.58 -0.78
C ALA A 108 57.40 6.42 0.24
N LYS A 109 57.36 7.74 0.00
CA LYS A 109 56.49 8.68 0.71
C LYS A 109 55.05 8.18 0.55
N THR A 110 54.53 7.52 1.58
CA THR A 110 53.12 7.13 1.65
C THR A 110 52.33 8.38 1.99
N MET A 111 51.95 9.15 0.96
CA MET A 111 50.93 10.18 1.10
C MET A 111 49.63 9.47 1.45
N PHE A 112 49.16 9.67 2.67
CA PHE A 112 47.85 9.20 3.14
C PHE A 112 46.77 10.03 2.42
N PHE A 113 46.48 9.71 1.15
CA PHE A 113 45.27 10.16 0.45
C PHE A 113 44.13 9.21 0.81
N GLY A 114 43.65 9.37 2.05
CA GLY A 114 42.51 8.65 2.60
C GLY A 114 41.37 9.59 3.00
N ALA A 115 41.28 10.78 2.40
CA ALA A 115 39.99 11.43 2.29
C ALA A 115 39.20 10.62 1.25
N LEU A 116 38.50 9.59 1.72
CA LEU A 116 37.32 9.09 1.03
C LEU A 116 36.50 10.32 0.67
N GLN A 117 36.57 10.70 -0.59
CA GLN A 117 35.66 11.65 -1.18
C GLN A 117 34.31 10.96 -1.04
N GLN A 118 33.60 11.25 0.05
CA GLN A 118 32.18 10.95 0.19
C GLN A 118 31.57 11.62 -1.02
N GLN A 119 31.32 10.83 -2.06
CA GLN A 119 30.59 11.28 -3.22
C GLN A 119 29.32 11.90 -2.66
N ALA A 120 29.09 13.17 -2.96
CA ALA A 120 27.91 13.86 -2.48
C ALA A 120 26.70 13.08 -3.00
N VAL A 121 26.06 12.33 -2.11
CA VAL A 121 24.87 11.54 -2.41
C VAL A 121 23.76 12.55 -2.70
N THR A 122 23.50 12.80 -3.98
CA THR A 122 22.44 13.72 -4.41
C THR A 122 21.12 12.95 -4.49
N PRO A 123 20.16 13.21 -3.59
CA PRO A 123 18.87 12.54 -3.66
C PRO A 123 18.11 12.94 -4.94
N ARG A 124 17.29 12.03 -5.44
CA ARG A 124 16.47 12.22 -6.64
C ARG A 124 15.02 11.90 -6.32
N LEU A 125 14.12 12.66 -6.93
CA LEU A 125 12.69 12.39 -6.91
C LEU A 125 12.27 11.94 -8.30
N VAL A 126 11.81 10.70 -8.41
CA VAL A 126 11.30 10.12 -9.66
C VAL A 126 9.78 10.18 -9.62
N VAL A 127 9.15 10.90 -10.55
CA VAL A 127 7.69 10.90 -10.70
C VAL A 127 7.28 9.56 -11.30
N ILE A 128 6.32 8.85 -10.70
CA ILE A 128 5.80 7.59 -11.22
C ILE A 128 4.47 7.86 -11.92
N LYS A 129 4.36 7.47 -13.19
CA LYS A 129 3.10 7.60 -13.95
C LYS A 129 2.25 6.33 -13.80
N GLY A 130 0.93 6.49 -13.79
CA GLY A 130 -0.04 5.41 -13.53
C GLY A 130 0.00 4.20 -14.48
N GLU A 131 0.72 4.28 -15.61
CA GLU A 131 0.89 3.15 -16.56
C GLU A 131 2.19 2.34 -16.33
N GLY A 132 2.85 2.51 -15.18
CA GLY A 132 4.02 1.71 -14.80
C GLY A 132 5.34 2.18 -15.40
N GLY A 133 5.35 3.37 -16.01
CA GLY A 133 6.57 4.04 -16.45
C GLY A 133 7.09 5.02 -15.41
N ASP A 134 8.41 5.01 -15.21
CA ASP A 134 9.10 6.12 -14.55
C ASP A 134 8.93 7.38 -15.42
N GLY A 135 8.50 8.46 -14.79
CA GLY A 135 8.31 9.77 -15.37
C GLY A 135 9.58 10.63 -15.26
N VAL A 136 9.37 11.93 -15.06
CA VAL A 136 10.48 12.89 -14.93
C VAL A 136 11.23 12.62 -13.62
N THR A 137 12.56 12.64 -13.69
CA THR A 137 13.44 12.55 -12.53
C THR A 137 13.99 13.94 -12.21
N TYR A 138 13.82 14.38 -10.97
CA TYR A 138 14.34 15.64 -10.46
C TYR A 138 15.53 15.37 -9.54
N HIS A 139 16.67 15.98 -9.86
CA HIS A 139 17.87 15.90 -9.05
C HIS A 139 17.86 17.00 -7.99
N LEU A 140 17.88 16.63 -6.71
CA LEU A 140 17.86 17.57 -5.59
C LEU A 140 19.28 18.01 -5.24
N SER A 141 19.89 18.82 -6.10
CA SER A 141 21.28 19.28 -5.97
C SER A 141 21.47 20.43 -4.96
N GLY A 142 20.38 21.09 -4.54
CA GLY A 142 20.38 22.16 -3.55
C GLY A 142 20.02 21.69 -2.15
N THR A 143 20.09 22.60 -1.18
CA THR A 143 19.71 22.33 0.22
C THR A 143 18.19 22.28 0.41
N SER A 144 17.45 22.99 -0.43
CA SER A 144 15.98 23.12 -0.33
C SER A 144 15.38 23.13 -1.72
N HIS A 145 14.31 22.38 -1.90
CA HIS A 145 13.54 22.30 -3.13
C HIS A 145 12.07 22.41 -2.82
N LEU A 146 11.37 23.30 -3.52
CA LEU A 146 9.94 23.52 -3.35
C LEU A 146 9.16 22.85 -4.47
N VAL A 147 8.14 22.07 -4.10
CA VAL A 147 7.19 21.45 -5.01
C VAL A 147 5.84 22.13 -4.84
N GLY A 148 5.23 22.52 -5.96
CA GLY A 148 3.97 23.25 -5.95
C GLY A 148 3.23 23.19 -7.28
N ARG A 149 2.07 23.83 -7.33
CA ARG A 149 1.27 23.94 -8.55
C ARG A 149 1.85 25.00 -9.49
N SER A 150 2.11 26.18 -8.96
CA SER A 150 2.54 27.36 -9.72
C SER A 150 3.86 27.94 -9.23
N GLU A 151 4.27 27.62 -8.01
CA GLU A 151 5.49 28.15 -7.37
C GLU A 151 6.43 27.00 -6.99
N GLY A 152 7.72 27.30 -6.88
CA GLY A 152 8.78 26.35 -6.54
C GLY A 152 9.61 25.85 -7.72
N ASP A 153 10.65 25.07 -7.39
CA ASP A 153 11.60 24.52 -8.36
C ASP A 153 10.96 23.43 -9.23
N ILE A 154 9.97 22.73 -8.68
CA ILE A 154 9.24 21.65 -9.34
C ILE A 154 7.76 22.01 -9.33
N SER A 155 7.24 22.41 -10.49
CA SER A 155 5.86 22.85 -10.64
C SER A 155 5.02 21.91 -11.50
N PHE A 156 3.80 21.58 -11.07
CA PHE A 156 2.81 20.85 -11.89
C PHE A 156 1.52 21.67 -12.04
N ALA A 157 1.47 22.53 -13.07
CA ALA A 157 0.38 23.48 -13.26
C ALA A 157 -1.00 22.82 -13.46
N GLU A 158 -1.01 21.63 -14.08
CA GLU A 158 -2.23 20.87 -14.41
C GLU A 158 -2.86 20.16 -13.20
N ASP A 159 -2.11 20.00 -12.10
CA ASP A 159 -2.62 19.28 -10.92
C ASP A 159 -3.38 20.22 -9.99
N VAL A 160 -4.71 20.17 -10.08
CA VAL A 160 -5.63 21.00 -9.28
C VAL A 160 -5.56 20.66 -7.79
N PHE A 161 -5.07 19.49 -7.40
CA PHE A 161 -4.93 19.09 -6.00
C PHE A 161 -3.62 19.60 -5.37
N LEU A 162 -2.74 20.25 -6.14
CA LEU A 162 -1.58 20.94 -5.61
C LEU A 162 -1.93 22.36 -5.16
N SER A 163 -1.29 22.78 -4.07
CA SER A 163 -1.28 24.17 -3.62
C SER A 163 -0.18 24.95 -4.36
N PRO A 164 -0.24 26.28 -4.47
CA PRO A 164 0.80 27.08 -5.13
C PRO A 164 2.21 26.70 -4.67
N GLU A 165 2.41 26.68 -3.35
CA GLU A 165 3.50 26.00 -2.64
C GLU A 165 2.88 24.84 -1.85
N HIS A 166 3.33 23.60 -2.05
CA HIS A 166 2.65 22.44 -1.46
C HIS A 166 3.57 21.62 -0.54
N ALA A 167 4.78 21.30 -0.99
CA ALA A 167 5.72 20.50 -0.21
C ALA A 167 7.13 21.05 -0.35
N LYS A 168 7.86 21.10 0.76
CA LYS A 168 9.26 21.49 0.79
C LYS A 168 10.14 20.30 1.11
N PHE A 169 11.07 20.01 0.21
CA PHE A 169 12.10 19.00 0.39
C PHE A 169 13.39 19.68 0.84
N THR A 170 13.96 19.23 1.95
CA THR A 170 15.20 19.78 2.49
C THR A 170 16.24 18.67 2.58
N VAL A 171 17.42 18.90 2.01
CA VAL A 171 18.57 17.99 2.09
C VAL A 171 19.51 18.54 3.14
N GLN A 172 19.67 17.82 4.25
CA GLN A 172 20.56 18.18 5.37
C GLN A 172 21.38 16.96 5.76
N ASP A 173 22.71 17.11 5.82
CA ASP A 173 23.64 16.04 6.21
C ASP A 173 23.44 14.71 5.44
N GLY A 174 23.09 14.80 4.14
CA GLY A 174 22.81 13.63 3.30
C GLY A 174 21.46 12.95 3.56
N ARG A 175 20.63 13.52 4.44
CA ARG A 175 19.28 13.06 4.75
C ARG A 175 18.25 13.93 4.04
N LEU A 176 17.20 13.31 3.53
CA LEU A 176 16.11 13.99 2.84
C LEU A 176 14.93 14.13 3.81
N PHE A 177 14.42 15.35 3.96
CA PHE A 177 13.22 15.63 4.73
C PHE A 177 12.15 16.22 3.83
N VAL A 178 10.90 15.85 4.06
CA VAL A 178 9.73 16.49 3.44
C VAL A 178 8.91 17.20 4.50
N GLN A 179 8.46 18.40 4.18
CA GLN A 179 7.54 19.19 4.98
C GLN A 179 6.31 19.53 4.15
N ASP A 180 5.13 19.25 4.69
CA ASP A 180 3.85 19.70 4.13
C ASP A 180 3.68 21.20 4.39
N LEU A 181 3.52 21.98 3.33
CA LEU A 181 3.21 23.40 3.35
C LEU A 181 1.77 23.67 2.86
N SER A 182 1.04 22.62 2.49
CA SER A 182 -0.29 22.75 1.93
C SER A 182 -1.32 23.02 3.03
N ASN A 183 -2.38 23.74 2.66
CA ASN A 183 -3.45 24.07 3.60
C ASN A 183 -4.47 22.93 3.78
N ASN A 184 -4.65 22.08 2.77
CA ASN A 184 -5.81 21.18 2.71
C ASN A 184 -5.45 19.73 2.38
N ASN A 185 -4.91 19.47 1.19
CA ASN A 185 -4.76 18.11 0.68
C ASN A 185 -3.62 17.33 1.35
N GLY A 186 -2.50 17.98 1.65
CA GLY A 186 -1.40 17.39 2.37
C GLY A 186 -0.52 16.45 1.56
N VAL A 187 0.58 16.05 2.20
CA VAL A 187 1.54 15.07 1.68
C VAL A 187 1.31 13.72 2.36
N PHE A 188 1.25 12.65 1.56
CA PHE A 188 1.02 11.29 2.08
C PHE A 188 2.22 10.39 1.79
N VAL A 189 2.70 9.66 2.79
CA VAL A 189 3.84 8.74 2.66
C VAL A 189 3.36 7.29 2.79
N ARG A 190 3.88 6.40 1.95
CA ARG A 190 3.54 4.98 1.97
C ARG A 190 3.99 4.35 3.29
N ILE A 191 3.11 3.63 3.95
CA ILE A 191 3.46 2.92 5.18
C ILE A 191 4.26 1.64 4.85
N LYS A 192 5.32 1.38 5.63
CA LYS A 192 6.13 0.14 5.52
C LYS A 192 5.84 -0.87 6.63
N ARG A 193 5.21 -0.39 7.71
CA ARG A 193 4.90 -1.12 8.93
C ARG A 193 3.55 -0.61 9.45
N PRO A 194 2.86 -1.35 10.32
CA PRO A 194 1.65 -0.85 10.97
C PRO A 194 1.88 0.49 11.67
N VAL A 195 0.93 1.41 11.56
CA VAL A 195 1.02 2.78 12.10
C VAL A 195 -0.16 3.05 13.02
N LEU A 196 0.11 3.64 14.19
CA LEU A 196 -0.93 4.10 15.10
C LEU A 196 -1.52 5.41 14.58
N LEU A 197 -2.85 5.45 14.50
CA LEU A 197 -3.63 6.61 14.11
C LEU A 197 -4.26 7.24 15.35
N ASP A 198 -4.18 8.57 15.41
CA ASP A 198 -4.94 9.39 16.34
C ASP A 198 -6.27 9.84 15.69
N ASN A 199 -7.18 10.37 16.52
CA ASN A 199 -8.44 10.92 16.02
C ASN A 199 -8.19 12.05 15.01
N GLY A 200 -8.85 11.98 13.85
CA GLY A 200 -8.74 12.95 12.76
C GLY A 200 -7.60 12.65 11.77
N ASP A 201 -6.79 11.61 12.00
CA ASP A 201 -5.73 11.25 11.07
C ASP A 201 -6.28 10.76 9.74
N SER A 202 -5.72 11.30 8.66
CA SER A 202 -6.08 10.94 7.29
C SER A 202 -5.10 9.94 6.67
N PHE A 203 -5.64 9.02 5.89
CA PHE A 203 -4.88 8.03 5.13
C PHE A 203 -5.55 7.78 3.77
N LEU A 204 -4.75 7.32 2.81
CA LEU A 204 -5.19 7.00 1.45
C LEU A 204 -5.16 5.48 1.23
N LEU A 205 -6.23 4.99 0.60
CA LEU A 205 -6.34 3.64 0.04
C LEU A 205 -6.82 3.77 -1.41
N GLY A 206 -5.98 3.41 -2.38
CA GLY A 206 -6.30 3.67 -3.79
C GLY A 206 -6.54 5.16 -4.05
N GLU A 207 -7.72 5.52 -4.53
CA GLU A 207 -8.17 6.91 -4.74
C GLU A 207 -8.99 7.46 -3.55
N GLN A 208 -9.19 6.65 -2.50
CA GLN A 208 -10.05 7.00 -1.38
C GLN A 208 -9.26 7.70 -0.27
N LEU A 209 -9.64 8.95 0.01
CA LEU A 209 -9.17 9.69 1.17
C LEU A 209 -10.10 9.45 2.35
N LEU A 210 -9.56 8.86 3.41
CA LEU A 210 -10.30 8.46 4.60
C LEU A 210 -9.68 9.12 5.83
N HIS A 211 -10.49 9.41 6.85
CA HIS A 211 -9.98 9.81 8.15
C HIS A 211 -10.65 9.03 9.29
N ILE A 212 -9.93 8.93 10.40
CA ILE A 212 -10.38 8.27 11.63
C ILE A 212 -11.25 9.22 12.46
N ASP A 213 -12.43 8.76 12.87
CA ASP A 213 -13.21 9.36 13.95
C ASP A 213 -13.35 8.36 15.10
N SER A 214 -12.46 8.47 16.09
CA SER A 214 -12.48 7.66 17.31
C SER A 214 -13.20 8.36 18.47
N ARG A 215 -13.91 9.47 18.20
CA ARG A 215 -14.74 10.11 19.23
C ARG A 215 -15.88 9.17 19.62
N PRO A 216 -16.13 8.99 20.93
CA PRO A 216 -17.25 8.18 21.39
C PRO A 216 -18.56 8.76 20.87
N LEU A 217 -19.49 7.88 20.52
CA LEU A 217 -20.84 8.31 20.18
C LEU A 217 -21.46 9.02 21.39
N PRO A 218 -22.16 10.15 21.18
CA PRO A 218 -22.81 10.86 22.27
C PRO A 218 -23.83 9.94 22.96
N ASP A 219 -23.86 10.00 24.29
CA ASP A 219 -24.85 9.23 25.03
C ASP A 219 -26.19 9.96 25.03
N TYR A 220 -27.15 9.43 24.29
CA TYR A 220 -28.54 9.90 24.31
C TYR A 220 -29.20 9.41 25.61
N ALA A 221 -28.97 10.16 26.69
CA ALA A 221 -29.77 10.05 27.91
C ALA A 221 -31.20 10.56 27.64
N PRO A 222 -32.22 10.07 28.38
CA PRO A 222 -33.51 10.70 28.36
C PRO A 222 -33.38 12.17 28.77
N ASP A 223 -34.21 13.04 28.19
CA ASP A 223 -34.30 14.42 28.66
C ASP A 223 -34.81 14.49 30.11
N ALA A 224 -34.84 15.70 30.66
CA ALA A 224 -35.31 15.93 32.03
C ALA A 224 -36.77 15.47 32.28
N GLN A 225 -37.54 15.20 31.22
CA GLN A 225 -38.93 14.72 31.28
C GLN A 225 -39.04 13.21 31.01
N GLY A 226 -37.92 12.49 30.88
CA GLY A 226 -37.90 11.04 30.64
C GLY A 226 -38.08 10.65 29.17
N THR A 227 -38.04 11.61 28.23
CA THR A 227 -38.21 11.34 26.80
C THR A 227 -36.87 10.94 26.20
N TYR A 228 -36.82 9.75 25.60
CA TYR A 228 -35.65 9.29 24.85
C TYR A 228 -35.63 9.87 23.44
N PHE A 229 -34.45 10.29 23.00
CA PHE A 229 -34.24 10.61 21.59
C PHE A 229 -34.36 9.31 20.76
N TYR A 230 -35.33 9.26 19.85
CA TYR A 230 -35.54 8.10 19.00
C TYR A 230 -34.54 8.14 17.82
N GLY A 231 -33.51 7.31 17.88
CA GLY A 231 -32.48 7.18 16.86
C GLY A 231 -32.38 5.78 16.26
N SER A 232 -31.53 5.61 15.24
CA SER A 232 -31.17 4.29 14.75
C SER A 232 -30.45 3.47 15.83
N PRO A 233 -30.49 2.12 15.76
CA PRO A 233 -29.70 1.28 16.66
C PRO A 233 -28.24 1.71 16.67
N ARG A 234 -27.64 1.81 17.86
CA ARG A 234 -26.24 2.21 17.98
C ARG A 234 -25.35 1.14 17.32
N PRO A 235 -24.48 1.52 16.37
CA PRO A 235 -23.51 0.59 15.84
C PRO A 235 -22.54 0.16 16.96
N ASN A 236 -22.29 -1.14 17.04
CA ASN A 236 -21.34 -1.71 17.99
C ASN A 236 -19.92 -1.57 17.42
N GLY A 237 -19.36 -0.36 17.45
CA GLY A 237 -18.04 -0.07 16.90
C GLY A 237 -17.28 0.94 17.76
N ALA A 238 -16.02 0.63 18.07
CA ALA A 238 -15.16 1.48 18.89
C ALA A 238 -14.71 2.78 18.20
N PHE A 239 -14.72 2.79 16.87
CA PHE A 239 -14.34 3.94 16.04
C PHE A 239 -15.12 3.93 14.72
N ARG A 240 -15.01 5.03 13.97
CA ARG A 240 -15.62 5.22 12.65
C ARG A 240 -14.55 5.66 11.65
N ILE A 241 -14.79 5.31 10.39
CA ILE A 241 -14.09 5.84 9.24
C ILE A 241 -15.03 6.76 8.48
N VAL A 242 -14.51 7.91 8.08
CA VAL A 242 -15.23 8.91 7.30
C VAL A 242 -14.44 9.17 6.02
N GLN A 243 -15.10 8.99 4.89
CA GLN A 243 -14.56 9.33 3.58
C GLN A 243 -14.58 10.85 3.38
N GLN A 244 -13.50 11.40 2.86
CA GLN A 244 -13.41 12.80 2.46
C GLN A 244 -13.52 12.88 0.94
N LEU A 245 -14.58 13.53 0.46
CA LEU A 245 -14.82 13.72 -0.96
C LEU A 245 -14.08 14.95 -1.48
N ALA A 246 -13.86 14.98 -2.80
CA ALA A 246 -13.38 16.18 -3.47
C ALA A 246 -14.31 17.37 -3.15
N GLY A 247 -13.72 18.51 -2.79
CA GLY A 247 -14.46 19.69 -2.31
C GLY A 247 -14.64 19.75 -0.79
N GLY A 248 -14.13 18.76 -0.03
CA GLY A 248 -14.07 18.80 1.44
C GLY A 248 -15.33 18.30 2.16
N GLY A 249 -16.31 17.78 1.42
CA GLY A 249 -17.49 17.15 2.00
C GLY A 249 -17.17 15.78 2.60
N GLU A 250 -17.95 15.38 3.61
CA GLU A 250 -17.94 14.02 4.12
C GLU A 250 -18.78 13.12 3.20
N GLY A 251 -18.23 11.96 2.87
CA GLY A 251 -18.88 10.93 2.09
C GLY A 251 -19.38 9.79 2.98
N LEU A 252 -19.01 8.57 2.61
CA LEU A 252 -19.37 7.37 3.35
C LEU A 252 -18.82 7.39 4.78
N ILE A 253 -19.66 7.03 5.74
CA ILE A 253 -19.26 6.81 7.14
C ILE A 253 -19.51 5.36 7.51
N ARG A 254 -18.47 4.66 8.00
CA ARG A 254 -18.57 3.27 8.43
C ARG A 254 -18.03 3.08 9.84
N SER A 255 -18.85 2.49 10.70
CA SER A 255 -18.41 2.10 12.06
C SER A 255 -17.66 0.77 12.02
N ALA A 256 -16.68 0.62 12.90
CA ALA A 256 -16.00 -0.66 13.12
C ALA A 256 -16.98 -1.75 13.56
N ASN A 257 -16.62 -3.01 13.30
CA ASN A 257 -17.31 -4.17 13.85
C ASN A 257 -16.59 -4.59 15.14
N GLY A 258 -17.13 -4.14 16.28
CA GLY A 258 -16.43 -4.19 17.56
C GLY A 258 -15.16 -3.34 17.51
N ASN A 259 -14.01 -4.02 17.47
CA ASN A 259 -12.68 -3.40 17.53
C ASN A 259 -11.91 -3.47 16.20
N THR A 260 -12.50 -4.05 15.15
CA THR A 260 -11.85 -4.25 13.86
C THR A 260 -12.67 -3.62 12.73
N LEU A 261 -11.98 -3.11 11.71
CA LEU A 261 -12.57 -2.68 10.45
C LEU A 261 -11.62 -3.05 9.32
N SER A 262 -12.07 -3.97 8.46
CA SER A 262 -11.37 -4.36 7.24
C SER A 262 -11.80 -3.50 6.06
N MET A 263 -10.86 -3.18 5.16
CA MET A 263 -11.07 -2.33 3.99
C MET A 263 -10.46 -2.94 2.74
N GLY A 264 -11.19 -2.84 1.62
CA GLY A 264 -10.70 -3.33 0.36
C GLY A 264 -11.72 -3.17 -0.77
N ARG A 265 -11.52 -3.91 -1.85
CA ARG A 265 -12.40 -3.83 -3.04
C ARG A 265 -13.60 -4.76 -2.92
N GLU A 266 -13.46 -5.88 -2.20
CA GLU A 266 -14.52 -6.88 -2.05
C GLU A 266 -14.36 -7.70 -0.77
N GLY A 267 -15.47 -7.97 -0.08
CA GLY A 267 -15.51 -8.91 1.04
C GLY A 267 -14.96 -8.35 2.35
N ASN A 268 -15.02 -7.04 2.57
CA ASN A 268 -14.57 -6.38 3.79
C ASN A 268 -15.73 -5.66 4.50
N ASP A 269 -15.46 -5.11 5.70
CA ASP A 269 -16.43 -4.29 6.43
C ASP A 269 -16.76 -2.99 5.70
N LEU A 270 -15.79 -2.49 4.91
CA LEU A 270 -15.86 -1.33 4.05
C LEU A 270 -15.28 -1.66 2.67
N ASP A 271 -16.15 -1.78 1.67
CA ASP A 271 -15.78 -2.12 0.29
C ASP A 271 -15.86 -0.92 -0.65
N PHE A 272 -14.87 -0.82 -1.54
CA PHE A 272 -14.77 0.16 -2.62
C PHE A 272 -14.71 -0.56 -3.99
N PRO A 273 -15.84 -1.06 -4.51
CA PRO A 273 -15.85 -1.95 -5.67
C PRO A 273 -15.38 -1.30 -6.97
N ASP A 274 -15.62 0.01 -7.11
CA ASP A 274 -15.31 0.77 -8.33
C ASP A 274 -13.84 1.24 -8.40
N ASP A 275 -13.11 1.20 -7.28
CA ASP A 275 -11.73 1.65 -7.21
C ASP A 275 -10.75 0.53 -7.58
N ARG A 276 -10.26 0.59 -8.83
CA ARG A 276 -9.30 -0.37 -9.38
C ARG A 276 -7.93 -0.35 -8.70
N PHE A 277 -7.60 0.70 -7.96
CA PHE A 277 -6.34 0.83 -7.26
C PHE A 277 -6.40 0.19 -5.87
N ILE A 278 -7.58 -0.24 -5.43
CA ILE A 278 -7.76 -0.98 -4.19
C ILE A 278 -7.68 -2.50 -4.42
N SER A 279 -6.91 -3.19 -3.59
CA SER A 279 -6.82 -4.66 -3.59
C SER A 279 -8.05 -5.27 -2.91
N GLY A 280 -8.36 -6.54 -3.20
CA GLY A 280 -9.51 -7.25 -2.61
C GLY A 280 -9.57 -7.09 -1.09
N HIS A 281 -8.46 -7.40 -0.41
CA HIS A 281 -8.19 -7.04 0.98
C HIS A 281 -6.97 -6.11 0.99
N HIS A 282 -7.18 -4.83 1.29
CA HIS A 282 -6.14 -3.80 1.14
C HIS A 282 -5.50 -3.43 2.48
N ALA A 283 -6.34 -3.10 3.45
CA ALA A 283 -5.89 -2.64 4.75
C ALA A 283 -6.89 -3.01 5.84
N LYS A 284 -6.40 -3.00 7.07
CA LYS A 284 -7.17 -3.32 8.26
C LYS A 284 -6.86 -2.30 9.35
N LEU A 285 -7.90 -1.96 10.11
CA LEU A 285 -7.80 -1.16 11.32
C LEU A 285 -8.20 -2.03 12.51
N ASP A 286 -7.33 -2.05 13.51
CA ASP A 286 -7.56 -2.76 14.77
C ASP A 286 -7.41 -1.79 15.95
N LEU A 287 -8.33 -1.83 16.91
CA LEU A 287 -8.13 -1.14 18.17
C LEU A 287 -7.03 -1.84 18.99
N SER A 288 -5.95 -1.12 19.25
CA SER A 288 -4.86 -1.54 20.14
C SER A 288 -5.29 -1.48 21.61
N ASP A 289 -4.56 -2.17 22.47
CA ASP A 289 -4.78 -2.18 23.93
C ASP A 289 -4.71 -0.76 24.54
N ASP A 290 -3.93 0.13 23.94
CA ASP A 290 -3.79 1.54 24.33
C ASP A 290 -4.95 2.45 23.86
N ALA A 291 -6.08 1.87 23.44
CA ALA A 291 -7.24 2.56 22.87
C ALA A 291 -6.93 3.41 21.62
N LYS A 292 -5.81 3.12 20.95
CA LYS A 292 -5.42 3.72 19.67
C LYS A 292 -5.77 2.80 18.51
N VAL A 293 -6.05 3.35 17.34
CA VAL A 293 -6.36 2.54 16.16
C VAL A 293 -5.06 2.25 15.40
N LEU A 294 -4.77 0.99 15.13
CA LEU A 294 -3.60 0.53 14.38
C LEU A 294 -4.01 0.26 12.93
N LEU A 295 -3.42 1.00 12.00
CA LEU A 295 -3.56 0.79 10.55
C LEU A 295 -2.50 -0.19 10.06
N THR A 296 -2.95 -1.27 9.42
CA THR A 296 -2.11 -2.31 8.83
C THR A 296 -2.45 -2.49 7.36
N ASP A 297 -1.46 -2.33 6.47
CA ASP A 297 -1.57 -2.75 5.08
C ASP A 297 -1.46 -4.27 4.97
N THR A 298 -2.39 -4.93 4.28
CA THR A 298 -2.46 -6.39 4.20
C THR A 298 -1.71 -6.96 2.99
N GLY A 299 -0.68 -6.26 2.51
CA GLY A 299 0.08 -6.64 1.32
C GLY A 299 -0.59 -6.17 0.03
N SER A 300 -1.14 -4.96 0.06
CA SER A 300 -1.83 -4.39 -1.10
C SER A 300 -0.86 -4.10 -2.25
N ARG A 301 -1.38 -4.13 -3.49
CA ARG A 301 -0.56 -3.89 -4.69
C ARG A 301 0.02 -2.46 -4.73
N ASN A 302 -0.83 -1.47 -4.45
CA ASN A 302 -0.46 -0.05 -4.57
C ASN A 302 0.02 0.56 -3.25
N GLY A 303 -0.22 -0.11 -2.12
CA GLY A 303 0.15 0.37 -0.79
C GLY A 303 -0.89 1.30 -0.18
N THR A 304 -0.84 1.36 1.14
CA THR A 304 -1.56 2.35 1.96
C THR A 304 -0.64 3.53 2.28
N PHE A 305 -1.18 4.74 2.29
CA PHE A 305 -0.42 5.96 2.59
C PHE A 305 -1.04 6.74 3.75
N ILE A 306 -0.21 7.40 4.56
CA ILE A 306 -0.67 8.23 5.70
C ILE A 306 -0.24 9.68 5.50
N ARG A 307 -1.09 10.62 5.90
CA ARG A 307 -0.76 12.05 5.87
C ARG A 307 0.33 12.37 6.90
N ILE A 308 1.36 13.13 6.50
CA ILE A 308 2.38 13.60 7.43
C ILE A 308 1.87 14.74 8.31
N LYS A 309 2.28 14.79 9.58
CA LYS A 309 1.88 15.85 10.54
C LYS A 309 2.97 16.92 10.74
N GLY A 310 4.10 16.80 10.07
CA GLY A 310 5.27 17.66 10.23
C GLY A 310 6.41 17.24 9.31
N ALA A 311 7.62 17.69 9.62
CA ALA A 311 8.80 17.29 8.85
C ALA A 311 9.06 15.79 9.04
N GLN A 312 9.05 15.04 7.94
CA GLN A 312 9.28 13.59 7.91
C GLN A 312 10.57 13.29 7.16
N GLU A 313 11.44 12.48 7.76
CA GLU A 313 12.60 11.94 7.07
C GLU A 313 12.16 10.89 6.05
N LEU A 314 12.73 10.99 4.85
CA LEU A 314 12.53 10.08 3.72
C LEU A 314 13.80 9.26 3.48
N PHE A 315 13.59 8.00 3.14
CA PHE A 315 14.63 7.03 2.83
C PHE A 315 14.59 6.59 1.37
N HIS A 316 15.68 5.98 0.91
CA HIS A 316 15.71 5.34 -0.40
C HIS A 316 14.55 4.33 -0.56
N GLY A 317 13.85 4.41 -1.68
CA GLY A 317 12.71 3.55 -2.00
C GLY A 317 11.38 3.97 -1.36
N ASP A 318 11.32 5.13 -0.69
CA ASP A 318 10.05 5.68 -0.20
C ASP A 318 9.18 6.16 -1.34
N TYR A 319 7.87 5.99 -1.15
CA TYR A 319 6.84 6.49 -2.05
C TYR A 319 6.00 7.52 -1.31
N LEU A 320 5.68 8.62 -1.99
CA LEU A 320 4.84 9.66 -1.43
C LEU A 320 3.98 10.33 -2.49
N PHE A 321 2.77 10.71 -2.09
CA PHE A 321 1.87 11.54 -2.87
C PHE A 321 2.00 13.00 -2.47
N VAL A 322 2.07 13.85 -3.49
CA VAL A 322 1.95 15.31 -3.38
C VAL A 322 0.93 15.72 -4.45
N GLY A 323 -0.27 16.12 -4.03
CA GLY A 323 -1.41 16.21 -4.96
C GLY A 323 -1.74 14.84 -5.57
N GLN A 324 -1.84 14.76 -6.90
CA GLN A 324 -1.98 13.49 -7.64
C GLN A 324 -0.64 12.90 -8.08
N GLN A 325 0.48 13.58 -7.82
CA GLN A 325 1.80 13.12 -8.25
C GLN A 325 2.35 12.11 -7.25
N LEU A 326 2.65 10.90 -7.74
CA LEU A 326 3.36 9.88 -6.97
C LEU A 326 4.86 10.03 -7.20
N PHE A 327 5.62 10.25 -6.14
CA PHE A 327 7.08 10.30 -6.17
C PHE A 327 7.68 9.02 -5.58
N ARG A 328 8.76 8.56 -6.19
CA ARG A 328 9.70 7.58 -5.62
C ARG A 328 10.99 8.30 -5.25
N VAL A 329 11.45 8.09 -4.02
CA VAL A 329 12.70 8.66 -3.51
C VAL A 329 13.87 7.74 -3.85
N GLU A 330 14.89 8.28 -4.50
CA GLU A 330 16.14 7.56 -4.79
C GLU A 330 17.32 8.31 -4.21
N ILE A 331 17.98 7.68 -3.23
CA ILE A 331 19.21 8.18 -2.60
C ILE A 331 20.32 7.20 -3.01
N SER A 332 21.28 7.67 -3.80
CA SER A 332 22.38 6.86 -4.38
C SER A 332 23.73 7.49 -4.13
#